data_AF-A0A2E6W2S5-F1
#
_entry.id   AF-A0A2E6W2S5-F1
#
_cell.length_a   1.000
_cell.length_b   1.000
_cell.length_c   1.000
_cell.angle_alpha   90.00
_cell.angle_beta   90.00
_cell.angle_gamma   90.00
#
_symmetry.space_group_name_H-M   'P 1'
#
loop_
_entity.id
_entity.type
_entity.pdbx_description
1 polymer ?
#
loop_
_entity_poly.entity_id
_entity_poly.type
_entity_poly.pdbx_seq_one_letter_code
_entity_poly.pdbx_strand_id
1 'polypeptide(L)'
;MRAYQNEKMFNNNVQYLSKNVEGFTNEFDSTILNTRLVIDENKAFDIDLGGGKLLYSNGAEKSSKKQVENYLDSPNRYFIPLHDPETRASWYQVDENSPLVTFLLNMRERVSSFQNPTTYAPFGGFLFVFGIGLGFHIELLIEKLNFKTLFIIEPHDELIFHNLHVIDWQELNQKLIK
;
A
#
# COMPACT_ATOMS: atom_id res chain seq x y z
N MET A 1 -25.86 4.73 6.80
CA MET A 1 -25.12 4.81 5.52
C MET A 1 -25.84 3.97 4.48
N ARG A 2 -25.72 4.30 3.20
CA ARG A 2 -26.28 3.50 2.10
C ARG A 2 -25.17 2.78 1.33
N ALA A 3 -25.49 1.65 0.70
CA ALA A 3 -24.55 0.98 -0.20
C ALA A 3 -24.11 1.93 -1.33
N TYR A 4 -22.84 1.83 -1.72
CA TYR A 4 -22.25 2.65 -2.77
C TYR A 4 -21.45 1.80 -3.74
N GLN A 5 -21.60 2.11 -5.03
CA GLN A 5 -20.78 1.58 -6.11
C GLN A 5 -20.58 2.70 -7.14
N ASN A 6 -19.37 2.75 -7.70
CA ASN A 6 -19.02 3.60 -8.83
C ASN A 6 -18.45 2.73 -9.94
N GLU A 7 -19.33 2.23 -10.82
CA GLU A 7 -18.95 1.30 -11.88
C GLU A 7 -17.98 1.94 -12.89
N LYS A 8 -18.16 3.23 -13.18
CA LYS A 8 -17.27 3.95 -14.10
C LYS A 8 -15.84 3.99 -13.56
N MET A 9 -15.66 4.40 -12.31
CA MET A 9 -14.35 4.45 -11.67
C MET A 9 -13.74 3.05 -11.54
N PHE A 10 -14.54 2.07 -11.11
CA PHE A 10 -14.11 0.69 -11.02
C PHE A 10 -13.58 0.16 -12.35
N ASN A 11 -14.35 0.30 -13.43
CA ASN A 11 -13.95 -0.18 -14.76
C ASN A 11 -12.69 0.55 -15.27
N ASN A 12 -12.58 1.85 -15.03
CA ASN A 12 -11.38 2.61 -15.38
C ASN A 12 -10.15 2.09 -14.63
N ASN A 13 -10.27 1.87 -13.32
CA ASN A 13 -9.18 1.38 -12.48
C ASN A 13 -8.78 -0.05 -12.85
N VAL A 14 -9.75 -0.95 -13.06
CA VAL A 14 -9.46 -2.31 -13.54
C VAL A 14 -8.74 -2.26 -14.88
N GLN A 15 -9.24 -1.49 -15.85
CA GLN A 15 -8.56 -1.36 -17.15
C GLN A 15 -7.15 -0.79 -17.02
N TYR A 16 -6.95 0.19 -16.14
CA TYR A 16 -5.65 0.80 -15.91
C TYR A 16 -4.68 -0.19 -15.26
N LEU A 17 -5.08 -0.82 -14.16
CA LEU A 17 -4.23 -1.72 -13.39
C LEU A 17 -3.91 -3.00 -14.16
N SER A 18 -4.86 -3.59 -14.89
CA SER A 18 -4.60 -4.79 -15.71
C SER A 18 -3.57 -4.57 -16.82
N LYS A 19 -3.33 -3.32 -17.25
CA LYS A 19 -2.26 -3.00 -18.22
C LYS A 19 -0.89 -2.87 -17.58
N ASN A 20 -0.83 -2.59 -16.28
CA ASN A 20 0.40 -2.23 -15.56
C ASN A 20 0.82 -3.29 -14.54
N VAL A 21 -0.09 -4.17 -14.14
CA VAL A 21 0.09 -5.22 -13.14
C VAL A 21 -0.35 -6.54 -13.75
N GLU A 22 0.63 -7.41 -14.01
CA GLU A 22 0.37 -8.74 -14.56
C GLU A 22 -0.50 -9.55 -13.59
N GLY A 23 -1.53 -10.23 -14.13
CA GLY A 23 -2.43 -11.07 -13.33
C GLY A 23 -3.41 -10.32 -12.43
N PHE A 24 -3.51 -8.98 -12.51
CA PHE A 24 -4.36 -8.18 -11.61
C PHE A 24 -5.82 -8.64 -11.54
N THR A 25 -6.38 -9.13 -12.65
CA THR A 25 -7.79 -9.55 -12.68
C THR A 25 -8.05 -10.90 -12.00
N ASN A 26 -7.02 -11.72 -11.80
CA ASN A 26 -7.17 -13.06 -11.23
C ASN A 26 -7.78 -13.02 -9.82
N GLU A 27 -7.55 -11.93 -9.09
CA GLU A 27 -8.08 -11.73 -7.74
C GLU A 27 -9.61 -11.59 -7.74
N PHE A 28 -10.22 -11.06 -8.82
CA PHE A 28 -11.66 -10.77 -8.83
C PHE A 28 -12.53 -11.96 -9.22
N ASP A 29 -12.00 -12.92 -9.97
CA ASP A 29 -12.79 -14.05 -10.50
C ASP A 29 -13.33 -14.98 -9.38
N SER A 30 -12.72 -14.92 -8.20
CA SER A 30 -13.10 -15.74 -7.02
C SER A 30 -13.50 -14.92 -5.79
N THR A 31 -13.49 -13.59 -5.86
CA THR A 31 -13.77 -12.73 -4.71
C THR A 31 -15.24 -12.83 -4.30
N ILE A 32 -15.49 -13.28 -3.07
CA ILE A 32 -16.81 -13.25 -2.44
C ILE A 32 -16.87 -12.02 -1.53
N LEU A 33 -17.81 -11.10 -1.79
CA LEU A 33 -18.00 -9.92 -0.95
C LEU A 33 -18.89 -10.24 0.26
N ASN A 34 -18.29 -10.32 1.44
CA ASN A 34 -18.97 -10.39 2.74
C ASN A 34 -19.17 -9.00 3.36
N THR A 35 -18.46 -8.00 2.86
CA THR A 35 -18.48 -6.61 3.29
C THR A 35 -19.13 -5.72 2.23
N ARG A 36 -19.58 -4.53 2.64
CA ARG A 36 -20.21 -3.57 1.71
C ARG A 36 -19.56 -2.20 1.80
N LEU A 37 -19.14 -1.65 0.67
CA LEU A 37 -18.84 -0.23 0.55
C LEU A 37 -20.11 0.59 0.78
N VAL A 38 -20.02 1.54 1.70
CA VAL A 38 -21.13 2.41 2.08
C VAL A 38 -20.72 3.87 2.11
N ILE A 39 -21.69 4.76 1.96
CA ILE A 39 -21.50 6.21 2.01
C ILE A 39 -22.60 6.87 2.85
N ASP A 40 -22.24 7.93 3.58
CA ASP A 40 -23.20 8.78 4.29
C ASP A 40 -23.69 9.97 3.45
N GLU A 41 -24.55 10.81 4.04
CA GLU A 41 -25.11 12.00 3.39
C GLU A 41 -24.06 13.12 3.16
N ASN A 42 -22.98 13.10 3.93
CA ASN A 42 -21.85 14.03 3.81
C ASN A 42 -20.79 13.54 2.82
N LYS A 43 -21.08 12.46 2.09
CA LYS A 43 -20.16 11.77 1.17
C LYS A 43 -18.94 11.14 1.86
N ALA A 44 -19.02 10.84 3.16
CA ALA A 44 -17.98 10.08 3.84
C ALA A 44 -18.15 8.59 3.55
N PHE A 45 -17.09 7.94 3.05
CA PHE A 45 -17.10 6.52 2.75
C PHE A 45 -16.76 5.67 3.97
N ASP A 46 -17.29 4.45 4.04
CA ASP A 46 -16.92 3.45 5.04
C ASP A 46 -17.13 2.04 4.46
N ILE A 47 -16.74 1.01 5.22
CA ILE A 47 -17.01 -0.39 4.88
C ILE A 47 -17.87 -0.99 6.01
N ASP A 48 -19.07 -1.44 5.65
CA ASP A 48 -19.94 -2.21 6.52
C ASP A 48 -19.45 -3.65 6.60
N LEU A 49 -19.04 -4.06 7.80
CA LEU A 49 -18.53 -5.39 8.14
C LEU A 49 -19.66 -6.35 8.52
N GLY A 50 -20.91 -5.90 8.51
CA GLY A 50 -22.05 -6.62 9.04
C GLY A 50 -22.21 -6.45 10.54
N GLY A 51 -23.37 -6.87 11.06
CA GLY A 51 -23.68 -6.80 12.50
C GLY A 51 -23.70 -5.38 13.09
N GLY A 52 -23.89 -4.35 12.25
CA GLY A 52 -23.89 -2.95 12.66
C GLY A 52 -22.50 -2.34 12.88
N LYS A 53 -21.42 -3.00 12.43
CA LYS A 53 -20.05 -2.53 12.57
C LYS A 53 -19.53 -1.91 11.27
N LEU A 54 -18.84 -0.79 11.42
CA LEU A 54 -18.13 -0.11 10.34
C LEU A 54 -16.62 -0.23 10.56
N LEU A 55 -15.85 -0.37 9.48
CA LEU A 55 -14.41 -0.48 9.54
C LEU A 55 -13.75 0.80 10.09
N TYR A 56 -14.19 1.98 9.64
CA TYR A 56 -13.60 3.27 10.03
C TYR A 56 -14.39 3.98 11.12
N SER A 57 -15.70 3.69 11.25
CA SER A 57 -16.66 4.25 12.22
C SER A 57 -16.92 5.76 12.10
N ASN A 58 -15.92 6.56 11.72
CA ASN A 58 -16.00 8.01 11.55
C ASN A 58 -15.79 8.45 10.09
N GLY A 59 -15.95 7.51 9.15
CA GLY A 59 -15.61 7.71 7.74
C GLY A 59 -14.12 7.52 7.46
N ALA A 60 -13.83 7.01 6.28
CA ALA A 60 -12.49 6.61 5.88
C ALA A 60 -11.54 7.82 5.76
N GLU A 61 -11.98 8.93 5.17
CA GLU A 61 -11.14 10.12 4.98
C GLU A 61 -10.67 10.72 6.30
N LYS A 62 -11.58 10.87 7.28
CA LYS A 62 -11.22 11.41 8.60
C LYS A 62 -10.31 10.45 9.36
N SER A 63 -10.57 9.15 9.27
CA SER A 63 -9.79 8.11 9.94
C SER A 63 -8.38 8.01 9.35
N SER A 64 -8.28 8.01 8.02
CA SER A 64 -7.02 8.03 7.28
C SER A 64 -6.22 9.30 7.56
N LYS A 65 -6.86 10.48 7.63
CA LYS A 65 -6.18 11.72 8.00
C LYS A 65 -5.54 11.63 9.38
N LYS A 66 -6.31 11.20 10.39
CA LYS A 66 -5.81 11.02 11.75
C LYS A 66 -4.69 9.97 11.81
N GLN A 67 -4.84 8.87 11.08
CA GLN A 67 -3.82 7.82 11.01
C GLN A 67 -2.50 8.35 10.43
N VAL A 68 -2.56 9.10 9.32
CA VAL A 68 -1.38 9.69 8.68
C VAL A 68 -0.76 10.77 9.57
N GLU A 69 -1.55 11.64 10.19
CA GLU A 69 -1.04 12.65 11.14
C GLU A 69 -0.26 11.99 12.29
N ASN A 70 -0.82 10.94 12.89
CA ASN A 70 -0.14 10.18 13.95
C ASN A 70 1.15 9.51 13.45
N TYR A 71 1.15 8.96 12.23
CA TYR A 71 2.34 8.37 11.63
C TYR A 71 3.43 9.42 11.36
N LEU A 72 3.07 10.60 10.88
CA LEU A 72 4.02 11.68 10.59
C LEU A 72 4.67 12.25 11.85
N ASP A 73 3.97 12.22 12.99
CA ASP A 73 4.51 12.63 14.29
C ASP A 73 5.65 11.71 14.77
N SER A 74 5.50 10.39 14.53
CA SER A 74 6.51 9.40 14.92
C SER A 74 6.62 8.26 13.90
N PRO A 75 7.28 8.49 12.75
CA PRO A 75 7.31 7.52 11.67
C PRO A 75 8.21 6.33 11.99
N ASN A 76 7.69 5.12 11.78
CA ASN A 76 8.53 3.91 11.76
C ASN A 76 9.49 3.99 10.57
N ARG A 77 10.78 4.13 10.86
CA ARG A 77 11.85 4.17 9.86
C ARG A 77 12.79 2.99 10.06
N TYR A 78 12.92 2.19 9.02
CA TYR A 78 13.91 1.13 8.95
C TYR A 78 15.00 1.55 7.99
N PHE A 79 16.21 1.67 8.51
CA PHE A 79 17.41 1.82 7.70
C PHE A 79 18.00 0.42 7.58
N ILE A 80 18.05 -0.11 6.36
CA ILE A 80 18.80 -1.34 6.07
C ILE A 80 20.19 -0.88 5.64
N PRO A 81 21.18 -0.85 6.54
CA PRO A 81 22.56 -0.82 6.11
C PRO A 81 22.80 -2.07 5.25
N LEU A 82 23.42 -1.88 4.08
CA LEU A 82 24.05 -2.98 3.36
C LEU A 82 25.27 -3.42 4.20
N HIS A 83 25.03 -4.19 5.25
CA HIS A 83 26.10 -4.79 6.02
C HIS A 83 26.79 -5.86 5.19
N ASP A 84 28.07 -6.09 5.50
CA ASP A 84 28.82 -7.19 4.93
C ASP A 84 28.11 -8.52 5.30
N PRO A 85 27.74 -9.39 4.34
CA PRO A 85 27.18 -10.70 4.65
C PRO A 85 28.14 -11.61 5.44
N GLU A 86 29.39 -11.23 5.70
CA GLU A 86 30.23 -11.88 6.71
C GLU A 86 29.80 -11.57 8.15
N THR A 87 29.15 -10.41 8.38
CA THR A 87 28.53 -10.05 9.66
C THR A 87 27.15 -10.72 9.82
N ARG A 88 27.09 -12.05 9.68
CA ARG A 88 25.91 -12.95 9.75
C ARG A 88 25.20 -13.00 11.11
N ALA A 89 25.60 -12.19 12.09
CA ALA A 89 25.30 -12.42 13.50
C ALA A 89 23.81 -12.28 13.87
N SER A 90 22.98 -11.61 13.05
CA SER A 90 21.56 -11.41 13.34
C SER A 90 20.61 -12.34 12.58
N TRP A 91 21.10 -13.20 11.66
CA TRP A 91 20.24 -13.95 10.73
C TRP A 91 20.18 -15.46 10.97
N TYR A 92 20.65 -15.93 12.13
CA TYR A 92 20.71 -17.36 12.52
C TYR A 92 19.38 -18.14 12.48
N GLN A 93 18.25 -17.50 12.15
CA GLN A 93 16.93 -18.14 12.04
C GLN A 93 16.34 -18.13 10.62
N VAL A 94 17.04 -17.55 9.63
CA VAL A 94 16.53 -17.51 8.25
C VAL A 94 17.24 -18.62 7.48
N ASP A 95 16.47 -19.59 6.97
CA ASP A 95 16.96 -20.64 6.07
C ASP A 95 17.76 -20.00 4.93
N GLU A 96 18.97 -20.49 4.66
CA GLU A 96 19.84 -20.00 3.59
C GLU A 96 19.17 -20.12 2.21
N ASN A 97 18.16 -20.99 2.08
CA ASN A 97 17.34 -21.15 0.88
C ASN A 97 16.06 -20.28 0.88
N SER A 98 15.85 -19.43 1.89
CA SER A 98 14.69 -18.56 1.97
C SER A 98 14.64 -17.62 0.76
N PRO A 99 13.46 -17.43 0.13
CA PRO A 99 13.28 -16.45 -0.94
C PRO A 99 13.77 -15.04 -0.56
N LEU A 100 13.67 -14.66 0.73
CA LEU A 100 14.18 -13.39 1.23
C LEU A 100 15.70 -13.32 1.16
N VAL A 101 16.42 -14.38 1.55
CA VAL A 101 17.89 -14.44 1.50
C VAL A 101 18.35 -14.36 0.05
N THR A 102 17.74 -15.15 -0.84
CA THR A 102 18.02 -15.13 -2.28
C THR A 102 17.78 -13.75 -2.88
N PHE A 103 16.66 -13.10 -2.55
CA PHE A 103 16.36 -11.73 -2.99
C PHE A 103 17.42 -10.73 -2.53
N LEU A 104 17.83 -10.78 -1.26
CA LEU A 104 18.83 -9.87 -0.69
C LEU A 104 20.21 -10.06 -1.32
N LEU A 105 20.63 -11.30 -1.58
CA LEU A 105 21.90 -11.61 -2.26
C LEU A 105 21.90 -11.09 -3.71
N ASN A 106 20.82 -11.33 -4.46
CA ASN A 106 20.66 -10.84 -5.82
C ASN A 106 20.63 -9.31 -5.88
N MET A 107 19.97 -8.67 -4.91
CA MET A 107 19.97 -7.22 -4.78
C MET A 107 21.39 -6.70 -4.53
N ARG A 108 22.13 -7.30 -3.59
CA ARG A 108 23.53 -6.92 -3.28
C ARG A 108 24.40 -6.94 -4.52
N GLU A 109 24.41 -8.05 -5.27
CA GLU A 109 25.25 -8.20 -6.46
C GLU A 109 24.97 -7.07 -7.46
N ARG A 110 23.69 -6.80 -7.72
CA ARG A 110 23.24 -5.74 -8.63
C ARG A 110 23.61 -4.34 -8.16
N VAL A 111 23.63 -4.08 -6.84
CA VAL A 111 23.95 -2.75 -6.29
C VAL A 111 25.42 -2.57 -5.93
N SER A 112 26.23 -3.63 -5.94
CA SER A 112 27.64 -3.62 -5.50
C SER A 112 28.56 -2.73 -6.33
N SER A 113 28.20 -2.46 -7.58
CA SER A 113 28.94 -1.56 -8.49
C SER A 113 28.65 -0.08 -8.23
N PHE A 114 27.64 0.24 -7.43
CA PHE A 114 27.31 1.62 -7.07
C PHE A 114 28.10 2.04 -5.83
N GLN A 115 28.58 3.28 -5.82
CA GLN A 115 29.24 3.82 -4.63
C GLN A 115 28.25 3.90 -3.47
N ASN A 116 28.70 3.47 -2.29
CA ASN A 116 27.93 3.65 -1.07
C ASN A 116 27.64 5.15 -0.88
N PRO A 117 26.38 5.53 -0.65
CA PRO A 117 26.05 6.92 -0.41
C PRO A 117 26.76 7.41 0.86
N THR A 118 27.47 8.54 0.75
CA THR A 118 28.18 9.16 1.88
C THR A 118 27.25 9.87 2.86
N THR A 119 25.97 10.00 2.49
CA THR A 119 24.91 10.61 3.30
C THR A 119 23.59 9.87 3.07
N TYR A 120 22.71 9.85 4.06
CA TYR A 120 21.35 9.36 3.85
C TYR A 120 20.63 10.26 2.85
N ALA A 121 19.90 9.64 1.93
CA ALA A 121 19.03 10.39 1.03
C ALA A 121 18.03 11.22 1.86
N PRO A 122 17.69 12.45 1.42
CA PRO A 122 16.70 13.29 2.11
C PRO A 122 15.25 12.79 1.91
N PHE A 123 15.08 11.58 1.36
CA PHE A 123 13.81 10.94 1.01
C PHE A 123 13.85 9.45 1.41
N GLY A 124 12.68 8.84 1.60
CA GLY A 124 12.58 7.41 1.82
C GLY A 124 12.83 6.62 0.53
N GLY A 125 13.70 5.61 0.52
CA GLY A 125 13.81 4.74 -0.66
C GLY A 125 12.46 4.06 -0.94
N PHE A 126 11.87 3.47 0.10
CA PHE A 126 10.66 2.66 0.02
C PHE A 126 9.66 3.09 1.10
N LEU A 127 8.38 3.14 0.75
CA LEU A 127 7.27 3.22 1.70
C LEU A 127 6.49 1.90 1.66
N PHE A 128 6.37 1.23 2.80
CA PHE A 128 5.56 0.03 2.94
C PHE A 128 4.25 0.36 3.65
N VAL A 129 3.13 0.00 3.03
CA VAL A 129 1.78 0.17 3.57
C VAL A 129 1.17 -1.21 3.74
N PHE A 130 0.89 -1.57 4.99
CA PHE A 130 0.14 -2.79 5.33
C PHE A 130 -1.34 -2.42 5.48
N GLY A 131 -2.16 -2.89 4.55
CA GLY A 131 -3.59 -2.57 4.42
C GLY A 131 -3.86 -1.46 3.41
N ILE A 132 -4.61 -1.79 2.35
CA ILE A 132 -5.05 -0.82 1.32
C ILE A 132 -6.28 -0.04 1.78
N GLY A 133 -7.16 -0.67 2.57
CA GLY A 133 -8.42 -0.07 3.00
C GLY A 133 -9.17 0.58 1.83
N LEU A 134 -9.69 1.80 2.02
CA LEU A 134 -10.23 2.63 0.94
C LEU A 134 -9.19 3.58 0.33
N GLY A 135 -7.91 3.45 0.69
CA GLY A 135 -6.78 4.11 0.04
C GLY A 135 -6.56 5.60 0.33
N PHE A 136 -7.44 6.28 1.07
CA PHE A 136 -7.28 7.70 1.40
C PHE A 136 -5.98 8.01 2.16
N HIS A 137 -5.50 7.10 3.02
CA HIS A 137 -4.22 7.28 3.70
C HIS A 137 -3.05 7.21 2.71
N ILE A 138 -3.16 6.42 1.66
CA ILE A 138 -2.10 6.28 0.64
C ILE A 138 -1.95 7.59 -0.14
N GLU A 139 -3.06 8.19 -0.56
CA GLU A 139 -3.05 9.50 -1.21
C GLU A 139 -2.39 10.56 -0.32
N LEU A 140 -2.80 10.62 0.95
CA LEU A 140 -2.19 11.54 1.93
C LEU A 140 -0.69 11.27 2.14
N LEU A 141 -0.26 10.01 2.20
CA LEU A 141 1.15 9.66 2.35
C LEU A 141 1.97 10.10 1.14
N ILE A 142 1.45 9.92 -0.09
CA ILE A 142 2.07 10.38 -1.33
C ILE A 142 2.22 11.91 -1.34
N GLU A 143 1.24 12.64 -0.82
CA GLU A 143 1.30 14.10 -0.75
C GLU A 143 2.26 14.63 0.32
N LYS A 144 2.43 13.89 1.42
CA LYS A 144 3.17 14.37 2.60
C LYS A 144 4.60 13.85 2.68
N LEU A 145 4.91 12.73 2.03
CA LEU A 145 6.21 12.09 2.10
C LEU A 145 6.90 12.09 0.74
N ASN A 146 8.22 12.25 0.77
CA ASN A 146 9.05 12.03 -0.40
C ASN A 146 9.63 10.62 -0.33
N PHE A 147 9.27 9.78 -1.30
CA PHE A 147 9.82 8.44 -1.44
C PHE A 147 9.87 7.97 -2.91
N LYS A 148 10.65 6.92 -3.22
CA LYS A 148 10.82 6.44 -4.60
C LYS A 148 9.88 5.31 -5.00
N THR A 149 9.50 4.46 -4.07
CA THR A 149 8.68 3.30 -4.38
C THR A 149 7.70 3.02 -3.24
N LEU A 150 6.44 2.79 -3.61
CA LEU A 150 5.38 2.40 -2.71
C LEU A 150 5.11 0.90 -2.86
N PHE A 151 5.13 0.18 -1.73
CA PHE A 151 4.63 -1.17 -1.62
C PHE A 151 3.35 -1.17 -0.81
N ILE A 152 2.32 -1.80 -1.34
CA ILE A 152 1.05 -1.99 -0.64
C ILE A 152 0.86 -3.50 -0.47
N ILE A 153 0.58 -3.91 0.76
CA ILE A 153 0.34 -5.30 1.13
C ILE A 153 -1.08 -5.38 1.67
N GLU A 154 -1.97 -6.04 0.95
CA GLU A 154 -3.36 -6.24 1.34
C GLU A 154 -3.71 -7.73 1.29
N PRO A 155 -4.04 -8.37 2.43
CA PRO A 155 -4.47 -9.77 2.45
C PRO A 155 -5.94 -9.99 2.09
N HIS A 156 -6.77 -8.95 1.98
CA HIS A 156 -8.21 -9.07 1.74
C HIS A 156 -8.63 -8.45 0.39
N ASP A 157 -8.96 -9.33 -0.56
CA ASP A 157 -9.36 -8.94 -1.92
C ASP A 157 -10.61 -8.05 -1.93
N GLU A 158 -11.54 -8.25 -0.99
CA GLU A 158 -12.72 -7.39 -0.82
C GLU A 158 -12.33 -5.91 -0.61
N LEU A 159 -11.22 -5.63 0.09
CA LEU A 159 -10.76 -4.26 0.33
C LEU A 159 -10.18 -3.65 -0.94
N ILE A 160 -9.46 -4.44 -1.75
CA ILE A 160 -9.01 -4.02 -3.08
C ILE A 160 -10.24 -3.70 -3.94
N PHE A 161 -11.24 -4.57 -3.94
CA PHE A 161 -12.48 -4.37 -4.69
C PHE A 161 -13.19 -3.07 -4.30
N HIS A 162 -13.39 -2.81 -3.00
CA HIS A 162 -14.04 -1.58 -2.53
C HIS A 162 -13.19 -0.34 -2.85
N ASN A 163 -11.87 -0.44 -2.75
CA ASN A 163 -10.95 0.65 -3.08
C ASN A 163 -11.09 1.11 -4.54
N LEU A 164 -11.28 0.18 -5.48
CA LEU A 164 -11.43 0.48 -6.91
C LEU A 164 -12.67 1.33 -7.24
N HIS A 165 -13.64 1.44 -6.33
CA HIS A 165 -14.78 2.32 -6.49
C HIS A 165 -14.55 3.75 -5.98
N VAL A 166 -13.46 3.99 -5.25
CA VAL A 166 -13.27 5.22 -4.47
C VAL A 166 -12.02 5.99 -4.90
N ILE A 167 -10.92 5.31 -5.19
CA ILE A 167 -9.64 5.94 -5.54
C ILE A 167 -9.41 5.86 -7.05
N ASP A 168 -9.04 6.96 -7.68
CA ASP A 168 -8.55 6.97 -9.06
C ASP A 168 -7.08 6.57 -9.10
N TRP A 169 -6.80 5.32 -9.48
CA TRP A 169 -5.44 4.78 -9.52
C TRP A 169 -4.58 5.38 -10.61
N GLN A 170 -5.20 5.83 -11.70
CA GLN A 170 -4.46 6.48 -12.78
C GLN A 170 -3.97 7.85 -12.32
N GLU A 171 -4.83 8.63 -11.66
CA GLU A 171 -4.43 9.90 -11.05
C GLU A 171 -3.40 9.70 -9.94
N LEU A 172 -3.61 8.72 -9.05
CA LEU A 172 -2.70 8.42 -7.95
C LEU A 172 -1.29 8.10 -8.45
N ASN A 173 -1.18 7.28 -9.50
CA ASN A 173 0.13 6.94 -10.07
C ASN A 173 0.82 8.15 -10.73
N GLN A 174 0.07 9.08 -11.34
CA GLN A 174 0.65 10.33 -11.84
C GLN A 174 1.25 11.19 -10.71
N LYS A 175 0.67 11.15 -9.50
CA LYS A 175 1.22 11.83 -8.32
C LYS A 175 2.54 11.20 -7.86
N LEU A 176 2.74 9.89 -8.05
CA LEU A 176 3.94 9.14 -7.68
C LEU A 176 5.13 9.34 -8.62
N ILE A 177 4.89 9.62 -9.91
CA ILE A 177 5.94 9.73 -10.95
C ILE A 177 6.61 11.13 -10.98
N LYS A 178 6.25 12.04 -10.05
CA LYS A 178 6.86 13.37 -9.92
C LYS A 178 8.36 13.29 -9.62
#